data_AF-A0A2I4D678-F1
#
_entry.id   AF-A0A2I4D678-F1
#
_cell.length_a   1.000
_cell.length_b   1.000
_cell.length_c   1.000
_cell.angle_alpha   90.00
_cell.angle_beta   90.00
_cell.angle_gamma   90.00
#
_symmetry.space_group_name_H-M   'P 1'
#
loop_
_entity.id
_entity.type
_entity.pdbx_description
1 polymer ?
#
loop_
_entity_poly.entity_id
_entity_poly.type
_entity_poly.pdbx_seq_one_letter_code
_entity_poly.pdbx_strand_id
1 'polypeptide(L)'
;MASTAAGKQRIPKVAKVKNKAPAEVQITAEQLLREAKERELELLPPPPKQKITDKEELNDYKLRKRKAFEDNIRKNRTVISNWIKYAQWEESLTEIQR
;
A
#
# COMPACT_ATOMS: atom_id res chain seq x y z
N MET A 1 51.72 -24.44 45.16
CA MET A 1 51.61 -24.83 43.73
C MET A 1 50.18 -25.30 43.45
N ALA A 2 49.51 -24.68 42.47
CA ALA A 2 48.23 -25.02 41.79
C ALA A 2 46.98 -25.27 42.67
N SER A 3 45.96 -24.40 42.74
CA SER A 3 44.98 -23.96 41.72
C SER A 3 44.15 -25.09 41.12
N THR A 4 42.83 -25.08 41.36
CA THR A 4 41.82 -25.00 40.27
C THR A 4 40.39 -24.88 40.83
N ALA A 5 39.69 -23.87 40.32
CA ALA A 5 38.30 -23.54 40.63
C ALA A 5 37.34 -24.51 39.95
N ALA A 6 36.31 -24.98 40.67
CA ALA A 6 35.20 -25.75 40.10
C ALA A 6 34.29 -24.82 39.27
N GLY A 7 34.66 -24.62 38.00
CA GLY A 7 33.84 -23.92 37.02
C GLY A 7 32.60 -24.73 36.67
N LYS A 8 31.43 -24.13 36.90
CA LYS A 8 30.11 -24.61 36.48
C LYS A 8 30.15 -24.96 34.98
N GLN A 9 30.08 -26.26 34.64
CA GLN A 9 30.06 -26.73 33.26
C GLN A 9 28.85 -26.13 32.54
N ARG A 10 29.09 -25.16 31.65
CA ARG A 10 28.07 -24.66 30.74
C ARG A 10 27.82 -25.76 29.71
N ILE A 11 26.72 -26.49 29.89
CA ILE A 11 26.22 -27.44 28.90
C ILE A 11 26.01 -26.64 27.60
N PRO A 12 26.71 -26.97 26.51
CA PRO A 12 26.51 -26.27 25.24
C PRO A 12 25.06 -26.49 24.82
N LYS A 13 24.33 -25.41 24.52
CA LYS A 13 22.98 -25.50 23.95
C LYS A 13 23.09 -26.33 22.68
N VAL A 14 22.65 -27.60 22.75
CA VAL A 14 22.60 -28.50 21.61
C VAL A 14 21.82 -27.78 20.51
N ALA A 15 22.46 -27.59 19.36
CA ALA A 15 21.81 -27.00 18.20
C ALA A 15 20.58 -27.86 17.88
N LYS A 16 19.41 -27.25 17.76
CA LYS A 16 18.18 -27.96 17.37
C LYS A 16 18.44 -28.67 16.05
N VAL A 17 18.48 -29.99 16.09
CA VAL A 17 18.65 -30.83 14.89
C VAL A 17 17.44 -30.60 14.01
N LYS A 18 17.66 -30.12 12.78
CA LYS A 18 16.59 -29.94 11.78
C LYS A 18 16.45 -31.23 10.98
N ASN A 19 15.21 -31.66 10.77
CA ASN A 19 14.92 -32.79 9.88
C ASN A 19 15.28 -32.41 8.43
N LYS A 20 15.95 -33.31 7.71
CA LYS A 20 16.33 -33.17 6.30
C LYS A 20 15.64 -34.20 5.39
N ALA A 21 14.58 -34.84 5.86
CA ALA A 21 13.71 -35.67 5.04
C ALA A 21 13.18 -34.87 3.84
N PRO A 22 12.91 -35.50 2.69
CA PRO A 22 12.32 -34.82 1.54
C PRO A 22 10.98 -34.20 1.92
N ALA A 23 10.74 -32.97 1.45
CA ALA A 23 9.45 -32.32 1.63
C ALA A 23 8.37 -33.02 0.78
N GLU A 24 7.21 -33.23 1.36
CA GLU A 24 6.05 -33.82 0.66
C GLU A 24 5.52 -32.88 -0.44
N VAL A 25 5.53 -31.56 -0.18
CA VAL A 25 5.16 -30.53 -1.13
C VAL A 25 6.37 -29.64 -1.41
N GLN A 26 6.69 -29.48 -2.70
CA GLN A 26 7.71 -28.55 -3.14
C GLN A 26 7.10 -27.16 -3.33
N ILE A 27 7.77 -26.13 -2.81
CA ILE A 27 7.36 -24.74 -3.00
C ILE A 27 7.59 -24.40 -4.48
N THR A 28 6.52 -24.07 -5.19
CA THR A 28 6.56 -23.70 -6.60
C THR A 28 6.59 -22.18 -6.78
N ALA A 29 6.96 -21.72 -7.97
CA ALA A 29 6.89 -20.31 -8.32
C ALA A 29 5.45 -19.76 -8.23
N GLU A 30 4.44 -20.56 -8.60
CA GLU A 30 3.03 -20.17 -8.48
C GLU A 30 2.65 -19.89 -7.02
N GLN A 31 3.06 -20.77 -6.09
CA GLN A 31 2.75 -20.60 -4.67
C GLN A 31 3.32 -19.30 -4.13
N LEU A 32 4.57 -18.97 -4.48
CA LEU A 32 5.21 -17.71 -4.08
C LEU A 32 4.48 -16.49 -4.65
N LEU A 33 4.08 -16.54 -5.93
CA LEU A 33 3.39 -15.43 -6.58
C LEU A 33 1.95 -15.24 -6.06
N ARG A 34 1.24 -16.34 -5.78
CA ARG A 34 -0.10 -16.31 -5.18
C ARG A 34 -0.04 -15.71 -3.78
N GLU A 35 0.87 -16.20 -2.93
CA GLU A 35 1.04 -15.68 -1.57
C GLU A 35 1.45 -14.21 -1.57
N ALA A 36 2.35 -13.81 -2.48
CA ALA A 36 2.73 -12.40 -2.63
C ALA A 36 1.55 -11.51 -3.01
N LYS A 37 0.66 -11.97 -3.90
CA LYS A 37 -0.54 -11.22 -4.29
C LYS A 37 -1.56 -11.14 -3.16
N GLU A 38 -1.84 -12.26 -2.49
CA GLU A 38 -2.84 -12.34 -1.41
C GLU A 38 -2.47 -11.52 -0.18
N ARG A 39 -1.17 -11.25 0.03
CA ARG A 39 -0.73 -10.37 1.12
C ARG A 39 -1.19 -8.92 0.96
N GLU A 40 -1.59 -8.48 -0.24
CA GLU A 40 -2.14 -7.14 -0.55
C GLU A 40 -1.43 -5.97 0.15
N LEU A 41 -0.11 -6.10 0.41
CA LEU A 41 0.66 -5.18 1.26
C LEU A 41 0.67 -3.72 0.75
N GLU A 42 0.45 -3.54 -0.55
CA GLU A 42 0.47 -2.24 -1.22
C GLU A 42 -0.94 -1.65 -1.43
N LEU A 43 -2.00 -2.41 -1.16
CA LEU A 43 -3.36 -1.97 -1.42
C LEU A 43 -3.81 -1.03 -0.29
N LEU A 44 -3.83 0.27 -0.58
CA LEU A 44 -4.36 1.26 0.35
C LEU A 44 -5.86 1.01 0.54
N PRO A 45 -6.36 0.97 1.78
CA PRO A 45 -7.79 0.84 2.01
C PRO A 45 -8.53 1.99 1.32
N PRO A 46 -9.71 1.73 0.72
CA PRO A 46 -10.47 2.76 0.05
C PRO A 46 -10.85 3.88 1.04
N PRO A 47 -10.86 5.15 0.59
CA PRO A 47 -11.24 6.26 1.47
C PRO A 47 -12.69 6.11 1.95
N PRO A 48 -13.01 6.58 3.17
CA PRO A 48 -14.37 6.51 3.71
C PRO A 48 -15.35 7.30 2.84
N LYS A 49 -16.59 6.79 2.72
CA LYS A 49 -17.67 7.48 1.99
C LYS A 49 -18.09 8.72 2.76
N GLN A 50 -17.59 9.89 2.36
CA GLN A 50 -18.00 11.19 2.91
C GLN A 50 -19.33 11.62 2.27
N LYS A 51 -20.33 11.94 3.11
CA LYS A 51 -21.56 12.61 2.67
C LYS A 51 -21.35 14.11 2.79
N ILE A 52 -21.72 14.86 1.76
CA ILE A 52 -21.66 16.33 1.76
C ILE A 52 -23.03 16.81 2.20
N THR A 53 -23.09 17.53 3.32
CA THR A 53 -24.35 18.02 3.91
C THR A 53 -24.56 19.51 3.64
N ASP A 54 -23.50 20.30 3.72
CA ASP A 54 -23.59 21.76 3.61
C ASP A 54 -22.97 22.32 2.32
N LYS A 55 -23.39 23.54 1.96
CA LYS A 55 -22.86 24.26 0.79
C LYS A 55 -21.39 24.62 0.95
N GLU A 56 -20.95 24.89 2.18
CA GLU A 56 -19.54 25.15 2.50
C GLU A 56 -18.68 23.89 2.26
N GLU A 57 -19.13 22.73 2.75
CA GLU A 57 -18.48 21.45 2.50
C GLU A 57 -18.42 21.09 1.01
N LEU A 58 -19.46 21.45 0.24
CA LEU A 58 -19.49 21.26 -1.20
C LEU A 58 -18.41 22.12 -1.88
N ASN A 59 -18.25 23.37 -1.47
CA ASN A 59 -17.22 24.26 -2.02
C ASN A 59 -15.81 23.78 -1.67
N ASP A 60 -15.60 23.29 -0.45
CA ASP A 60 -14.33 22.69 -0.03
C ASP A 60 -14.01 21.42 -0.83
N TYR A 61 -15.02 20.57 -1.07
CA TYR A 61 -14.88 19.41 -1.92
C TYR A 61 -14.48 19.79 -3.36
N LYS A 62 -15.17 20.78 -3.93
CA LYS A 62 -14.86 21.32 -5.27
C LYS A 62 -13.44 21.87 -5.32
N LEU A 63 -13.04 22.69 -4.36
CA LEU A 63 -11.70 23.29 -4.30
C LEU A 63 -10.61 22.20 -4.22
N ARG A 64 -10.79 21.20 -3.37
CA ARG A 64 -9.84 20.08 -3.21
C ARG A 64 -9.70 19.28 -4.49
N LYS A 65 -10.82 18.97 -5.15
CA LYS A 65 -10.84 18.23 -6.43
C LYS A 65 -10.22 19.03 -7.56
N ARG A 66 -10.60 20.31 -7.70
CA ARG A 66 -10.08 21.23 -8.71
C ARG A 66 -8.56 21.38 -8.59
N LYS A 67 -8.06 21.62 -7.37
CA LYS A 67 -6.62 21.67 -7.09
C LYS A 67 -5.89 20.39 -7.51
N ALA A 68 -6.45 19.21 -7.21
CA ALA A 68 -5.84 17.94 -7.60
C ALA A 68 -5.76 17.76 -9.13
N PHE A 69 -6.79 18.19 -9.87
CA PHE A 69 -6.76 18.19 -11.34
C PHE A 69 -5.73 19.19 -11.89
N GLU A 70 -5.71 20.42 -11.36
CA GLU A 70 -4.75 21.44 -11.78
C GLU A 70 -3.30 21.05 -11.48
N ASP A 71 -3.03 20.45 -10.31
CA ASP A 71 -1.69 19.97 -9.96
C ASP A 71 -1.27 18.81 -10.88
N ASN A 72 -2.19 17.93 -11.28
CA ASN A 72 -1.92 16.87 -12.25
C ASN A 72 -1.64 17.42 -13.66
N ILE A 73 -2.40 18.43 -14.09
CA ILE A 73 -2.17 19.12 -15.35
C ILE A 73 -0.84 19.89 -15.32
N ARG A 74 -0.51 20.53 -14.19
CA ARG A 74 0.75 21.26 -14.00
C ARG A 74 1.96 20.33 -14.08
N LYS A 75 1.86 19.13 -13.51
CA LYS A 75 2.91 18.09 -13.60
C LYS A 75 3.01 17.51 -15.01
N ASN A 76 1.87 17.21 -15.65
CA ASN A 76 1.79 16.49 -16.92
C ASN A 76 0.91 17.24 -17.94
N ARG A 77 1.40 18.37 -18.45
CA ARG A 77 0.63 19.30 -19.30
C ARG A 77 0.18 18.70 -20.63
N THR A 78 0.98 17.80 -21.21
CA THR A 78 0.76 17.19 -22.53
C THR A 78 -0.24 16.04 -22.52
N VAL A 79 -0.53 15.47 -21.34
CA VAL A 79 -1.41 14.31 -21.21
C VAL A 79 -2.86 14.77 -21.25
N ILE A 80 -3.47 14.66 -22.44
CA ILE A 80 -4.85 15.09 -22.73
C ILE A 80 -5.89 14.39 -21.84
N SER A 81 -5.62 13.16 -21.40
CA SER A 81 -6.54 12.42 -20.52
C SER A 81 -6.79 13.14 -19.19
N ASN A 82 -5.83 13.92 -18.67
CA ASN A 82 -6.03 14.73 -17.47
C ASN A 82 -7.01 15.89 -17.73
N TRP A 83 -6.91 16.53 -18.90
CA TRP A 83 -7.81 17.60 -19.32
C TRP A 83 -9.23 17.10 -19.55
N ILE A 84 -9.40 15.95 -20.22
CA ILE A 84 -10.71 15.35 -20.47
C ILE A 84 -11.38 14.96 -19.15
N LYS A 85 -10.66 14.31 -18.23
CA LYS A 85 -11.20 13.93 -16.91
C LYS A 85 -11.61 15.15 -16.09
N TYR A 86 -10.84 16.25 -16.17
CA TYR A 86 -11.18 17.49 -15.49
C TYR A 86 -12.44 18.13 -16.10
N ALA A 87 -12.53 18.21 -17.43
CA ALA A 87 -13.71 18.74 -18.12
C ALA A 87 -14.99 17.91 -17.83
N GLN A 88 -14.90 16.59 -17.87
CA GLN A 88 -16.03 15.69 -17.52
C GLN A 88 -16.47 15.88 -16.06
N TRP A 89 -15.53 16.15 -15.15
CA TRP A 89 -15.86 16.41 -13.76
C TRP A 89 -16.59 17.75 -13.58
N GLU A 90 -16.12 18.82 -14.22
CA GLU A 90 -16.81 20.12 -14.21
C GLU A 90 -18.20 20.04 -14.88
N GLU A 91 -18.32 19.27 -15.97
CA GLU A 91 -19.60 18.98 -16.63
C GLU A 91 -20.58 18.28 -15.67
N SER A 92 -20.10 17.32 -14.87
CA SER A 92 -20.95 16.63 -13.88
C SER A 92 -21.49 17.55 -12.78
N LEU A 93 -20.82 18.69 -12.55
CA LEU A 93 -21.26 19.73 -11.62
C LEU A 93 -22.17 20.76 -12.29
N THR A 94 -22.45 20.63 -13.59
CA THR A 94 -23.17 21.60 -14.43
C THR A 94 -22.56 23.01 -14.41
N GLU A 95 -21.29 23.15 -14.01
CA GLU A 95 -20.54 24.41 -14.02
C GLU A 95 -19.96 24.71 -15.41
N ILE A 96 -20.78 24.53 -16.45
CA ILE A 96 -20.39 24.82 -17.82
C ILE A 96 -20.71 26.29 -18.07
N GLN A 97 -19.67 27.13 -18.04
CA GLN A 97 -19.80 28.53 -18.44
C GLN A 97 -20.10 28.56 -19.94
N ARG A 98 -21.33 28.93 -20.28
CA ARG A 98 -21.86 28.89 -21.65
C ARG A 98 -21.57 30.18 -22.40
#